data_AF-A0A0F7M321-F1
#
_entry.id   AF-A0A0F7M321-F1
#
_cell.length_a   1.000
_cell.length_b   1.000
_cell.length_c   1.000
_cell.angle_alpha   90.00
_cell.angle_beta   90.00
_cell.angle_gamma   90.00
#
_symmetry.space_group_name_H-M   'P 1'
#
loop_
_entity.id
_entity.type
_entity.pdbx_description
1 polymer ?
#
loop_
_entity_poly.entity_id
_entity_poly.type
_entity_poly.pdbx_seq_one_letter_code
_entity_poly.pdbx_strand_id
1 'polypeptide(L)'
;MDSAIVLTKLLKPGVLRPLSVLLAILVLYLLAGLIWQFVELGREAPLSTAITESRTQSVTRETTNYNVQALLAVPLFGVKPSSAVEQDPLSSENVKVSALKIKVMGLVAGNDEAGIAVLQYGSKTRAYAVGEKIEVPGDVRLLAVKADHVLIENNRRREKIELDKRPAVSGVSSSVAEQHSDVVDIHTPEIQALIGDPRETVQNSPLKLARFFAVSPVNEGGQLVGYSLAPGRDKRLFELLDIKSGDVLLSVNGQALADVSTPELLRMMEDTSSFELLVKRGDAILTKRLEL
;
A
#
# COMPACT_ATOMS: atom_id res chain seq x y z
N MET A 1 -18.15 -14.65 -45.14
CA MET A 1 -18.56 -15.21 -43.84
C MET A 1 -19.21 -14.08 -43.07
N ASP A 2 -20.46 -13.83 -43.44
CA ASP A 2 -21.22 -12.64 -43.09
C ASP A 2 -22.09 -12.92 -41.87
N SER A 3 -21.57 -12.57 -40.70
CA SER A 3 -22.35 -12.56 -39.45
C SER A 3 -23.52 -11.57 -39.48
N ALA A 4 -23.55 -10.66 -40.49
CA ALA A 4 -24.63 -9.69 -40.71
C ALA A 4 -25.89 -10.30 -41.35
N ILE A 5 -25.78 -11.44 -42.05
CA ILE A 5 -26.91 -12.04 -42.79
C ILE A 5 -27.78 -12.92 -41.88
N VAL A 6 -27.25 -13.39 -40.75
CA VAL A 6 -27.99 -14.28 -39.84
C VAL A 6 -28.99 -13.51 -38.96
N LEU A 7 -28.75 -12.22 -38.69
CA LEU A 7 -29.64 -11.44 -37.81
C LEU A 7 -30.92 -10.94 -38.49
N THR A 8 -30.91 -10.78 -39.82
CA THR A 8 -32.04 -10.21 -40.57
C THR A 8 -33.13 -11.23 -40.92
N LYS A 9 -32.84 -12.54 -40.78
CA LYS A 9 -33.76 -13.60 -41.21
C LYS A 9 -34.69 -14.15 -40.12
N LEU A 10 -34.55 -13.69 -38.86
CA LEU A 10 -35.38 -14.15 -37.74
C LEU A 10 -36.44 -13.16 -37.26
N LEU A 11 -36.44 -11.91 -37.73
CA LEU A 11 -37.41 -10.91 -37.30
C LEU A 11 -38.34 -10.50 -38.45
N LYS A 12 -39.57 -11.03 -38.43
CA LYS A 12 -40.66 -10.59 -39.31
C LYS A 12 -40.85 -9.06 -39.17
N PRO A 13 -41.08 -8.30 -40.26
CA PRO A 13 -41.15 -6.83 -40.22
C PRO A 13 -42.29 -6.27 -39.34
N GLY A 14 -43.32 -7.08 -39.05
CA GLY A 14 -44.37 -6.74 -38.09
C GLY A 14 -43.95 -6.83 -36.61
N VAL A 15 -42.88 -7.58 -36.30
CA VAL A 15 -42.36 -7.77 -34.94
C VAL A 15 -41.21 -6.80 -34.64
N LEU A 16 -40.59 -6.22 -35.67
CA LEU A 16 -39.52 -5.22 -35.51
C LEU A 16 -39.97 -3.98 -34.75
N ARG A 17 -41.16 -3.44 -35.09
CA ARG A 17 -41.70 -2.25 -34.43
C ARG A 17 -41.97 -2.45 -32.93
N PRO A 18 -42.70 -3.50 -32.49
CA PRO A 18 -42.89 -3.72 -31.06
C PRO A 18 -41.58 -4.10 -30.35
N LEU A 19 -40.66 -4.81 -31.01
CA LEU A 19 -39.36 -5.14 -30.43
C LEU A 19 -38.47 -3.91 -30.23
N SER A 20 -38.45 -2.97 -31.18
CA SER A 20 -37.73 -1.70 -31.01
C SER A 20 -38.33 -0.83 -29.91
N VAL A 21 -39.67 -0.83 -29.77
CA VAL A 21 -40.35 -0.13 -28.67
C VAL A 21 -40.00 -0.79 -27.33
N LEU A 22 -40.00 -2.13 -27.26
CA LEU A 22 -39.60 -2.87 -26.06
C LEU A 22 -38.13 -2.59 -25.68
N LEU A 23 -37.22 -2.59 -26.65
CA LEU A 23 -35.81 -2.28 -26.44
C LEU A 23 -35.61 -0.83 -25.98
N ALA A 24 -36.34 0.12 -26.57
CA ALA A 24 -36.29 1.52 -26.16
C ALA A 24 -36.78 1.70 -24.71
N ILE A 25 -37.87 1.02 -24.32
CA ILE A 25 -38.37 1.03 -22.94
C ILE A 25 -37.34 0.42 -21.98
N LEU A 26 -36.70 -0.69 -22.36
CA LEU A 26 -35.69 -1.36 -21.55
C LEU A 26 -34.45 -0.47 -21.34
N VAL A 27 -34.01 0.22 -22.40
CA VAL A 27 -32.91 1.20 -22.30
C VAL A 27 -33.31 2.35 -21.38
N LEU A 28 -34.52 2.90 -21.51
CA LEU A 28 -35.01 3.98 -20.65
C LEU A 28 -35.03 3.57 -19.17
N TYR A 29 -35.43 2.33 -18.89
CA TYR A 29 -35.45 1.77 -17.53
C TYR A 29 -34.04 1.65 -16.93
N LEU A 30 -33.06 1.19 -17.70
CA LEU A 30 -31.67 1.11 -17.26
C LEU A 30 -31.06 2.49 -16.98
N LEU A 31 -31.33 3.48 -17.85
CA LEU A 31 -30.90 4.87 -17.64
C LEU A 31 -31.51 5.49 -16.38
N ALA A 32 -32.79 5.24 -16.10
CA ALA A 32 -33.44 5.71 -14.87
C ALA A 32 -32.76 5.14 -13.61
N GLY A 33 -32.36 3.86 -13.64
CA GLY A 33 -31.59 3.24 -12.55
C GLY A 33 -30.22 3.87 -12.34
N LEU A 34 -29.51 4.18 -13.43
CA LEU A 34 -28.21 4.86 -13.38
C LEU A 34 -28.31 6.27 -12.79
N ILE A 35 -29.34 7.02 -13.17
CA ILE A 35 -29.60 8.36 -12.64
C ILE A 35 -29.84 8.30 -11.12
N TRP A 36 -30.57 7.28 -10.64
CA TRP A 36 -30.81 7.11 -9.21
C TRP A 36 -29.53 6.84 -8.41
N GLN A 37 -28.56 6.10 -8.98
CA GLN A 37 -27.26 5.88 -8.33
C GLN A 37 -26.42 7.16 -8.23
N PHE A 38 -26.45 8.02 -9.25
CA PHE A 38 -25.75 9.29 -9.22
C PHE A 38 -26.37 10.29 -8.23
N VAL A 39 -27.70 10.25 -8.04
CA VAL A 39 -28.39 11.06 -7.03
C VAL A 39 -28.00 10.64 -5.61
N GLU A 40 -27.84 9.35 -5.35
CA GLU A 40 -27.43 8.85 -4.03
C GLU A 40 -25.97 9.23 -3.70
N LEU A 41 -25.11 9.40 -4.70
CA LEU A 41 -23.71 9.84 -4.50
C LEU A 41 -23.60 11.33 -4.13
N GLY A 42 -24.62 12.14 -4.45
CA GLY A 42 -24.70 13.55 -4.09
C GLY A 42 -25.43 13.83 -2.76
N ARG A 43 -26.02 12.81 -2.13
CA ARG A 43 -26.59 12.95 -0.78
C ARG A 43 -25.47 12.76 0.24
N GLU A 44 -24.89 13.86 0.68
CA GLU A 44 -24.10 13.88 1.91
C GLU A 44 -24.94 13.29 3.03
N ALA A 45 -24.46 12.21 3.64
CA ALA A 45 -25.13 11.58 4.77
C ALA A 45 -25.36 12.65 5.86
N PRO A 46 -26.59 12.81 6.39
CA PRO A 46 -26.80 13.75 7.47
C PRO A 46 -25.93 13.31 8.65
N LEU A 47 -24.93 14.13 8.97
CA LEU A 47 -24.18 14.01 10.21
C LEU A 47 -25.23 14.00 11.33
N SER A 48 -25.36 12.87 12.03
CA SER A 48 -26.21 12.77 13.20
C SER A 48 -25.62 13.68 14.28
N THR A 49 -26.05 14.93 14.32
CA THR A 49 -25.87 15.77 15.50
C THR A 49 -26.70 15.13 16.59
N ALA A 50 -26.06 14.33 17.43
CA ALA A 50 -26.63 13.91 18.71
C ALA A 50 -26.84 15.18 19.54
N ILE A 51 -28.05 15.75 19.46
CA ILE A 51 -28.45 16.85 20.32
C ILE A 51 -28.72 16.21 21.68
N THR A 52 -27.71 16.18 22.54
CA THR A 52 -27.94 15.90 23.96
C THR A 52 -28.74 17.07 24.52
N GLU A 53 -30.04 16.84 24.74
CA GLU A 53 -30.91 17.76 25.48
C GLU A 53 -30.29 18.04 26.85
N SER A 54 -29.57 19.14 26.95
CA SER A 54 -29.02 19.62 28.21
C SER A 54 -30.10 20.40 28.93
N ARG A 55 -30.79 19.69 29.83
CA ARG A 55 -31.64 20.22 30.89
C ARG A 55 -30.97 21.45 31.51
N THR A 56 -31.61 22.60 31.40
CA THR A 56 -31.12 23.87 31.93
C THR A 56 -31.02 23.79 33.46
N GLN A 57 -29.80 23.63 33.96
CA GLN A 57 -29.46 23.97 35.34
C GLN A 57 -28.70 25.29 35.30
N SER A 58 -29.29 26.29 35.93
CA SER A 58 -28.69 27.59 36.18
C SER A 58 -27.42 27.43 37.02
N VAL A 59 -26.25 27.56 36.39
CA VAL A 59 -24.97 27.66 37.08
C VAL A 59 -24.57 29.14 37.13
N THR A 60 -24.51 29.64 38.36
CA THR A 60 -23.93 30.93 38.74
C THR A 60 -22.59 31.16 38.04
N ARG A 61 -22.41 32.34 37.43
CA ARG A 61 -21.16 32.74 36.79
C ARG A 61 -20.05 32.86 37.83
N GLU A 62 -19.25 31.83 37.99
CA GLU A 62 -17.89 31.98 38.48
C GLU A 62 -16.99 32.35 37.30
N THR A 63 -16.22 33.43 37.46
CA THR A 63 -15.17 33.84 36.54
C THR A 63 -14.10 32.77 36.49
N THR A 64 -14.25 31.84 35.56
CA THR A 64 -13.25 30.79 35.33
C THR A 64 -12.07 31.44 34.61
N ASN A 65 -10.97 31.62 35.33
CA ASN A 65 -9.67 31.93 34.73
C ASN A 65 -9.31 30.78 33.79
N TYR A 66 -9.36 31.04 32.48
CA TYR A 66 -8.97 30.05 31.48
C TYR A 66 -7.45 29.88 31.53
N ASN A 67 -7.02 28.76 32.10
CA ASN A 67 -5.63 28.38 32.14
C ASN A 67 -5.20 27.88 30.76
N VAL A 68 -4.74 28.80 29.92
CA VAL A 68 -4.21 28.53 28.57
C VAL A 68 -3.00 27.58 28.59
N GLN A 69 -2.28 27.47 29.71
CA GLN A 69 -1.21 26.48 29.88
C GLN A 69 -1.74 25.05 29.85
N ALA A 70 -2.96 24.81 30.34
CA ALA A 70 -3.58 23.49 30.29
C ALA A 70 -3.97 23.07 28.86
N LEU A 71 -4.31 24.02 27.99
CA LEU A 71 -4.60 23.74 26.57
C LEU A 71 -3.33 23.48 25.76
N LEU A 72 -2.23 24.16 26.08
CA LEU A 72 -0.91 23.90 25.47
C LEU A 72 -0.30 22.57 25.91
N ALA A 73 -0.72 22.04 27.06
CA ALA A 73 -0.30 20.74 27.57
C ALA A 73 -1.05 19.56 26.94
N VAL A 74 -2.08 19.81 26.11
CA VAL A 74 -2.78 18.76 25.38
C VAL A 74 -1.92 18.29 24.20
N PRO A 75 -1.56 16.99 24.13
CA PRO A 75 -0.77 16.46 23.02
C PRO A 75 -1.65 16.34 21.76
N LEU A 76 -1.77 17.44 21.01
CA LEU A 76 -2.57 17.54 19.77
C LEU A 76 -2.08 16.64 18.62
N PHE A 77 -0.85 16.13 18.72
CA PHE A 77 -0.23 15.27 17.71
C PHE A 77 -0.06 13.82 18.18
N GLY A 78 -0.70 13.46 19.30
CA GLY A 78 -0.57 12.14 19.92
C GLY A 78 0.69 12.03 20.78
N VAL A 79 0.54 11.41 21.95
CA VAL A 79 1.67 11.02 22.80
C VAL A 79 2.18 9.68 22.28
N LYS A 80 3.50 9.57 22.09
CA LYS A 80 4.17 8.29 21.84
C LYS A 80 3.72 7.32 22.94
N PRO A 81 3.23 6.10 22.62
CA PRO A 81 2.87 5.15 23.67
C PRO A 81 4.10 4.94 24.54
N SER A 82 4.02 5.40 25.79
CA SER A 82 5.02 5.10 26.78
C SER A 82 5.03 3.59 26.91
N SER A 83 6.16 2.95 26.59
CA SER A 83 6.39 1.54 26.87
C SER A 83 6.54 1.28 28.37
N ALA A 84 5.71 1.90 29.21
CA ALA A 84 5.35 1.33 30.48
C ALA A 84 4.35 0.22 30.17
N VAL A 85 4.91 -0.94 29.84
CA VAL A 85 4.19 -2.20 29.89
C VAL A 85 3.74 -2.34 31.33
N GLU A 86 2.52 -1.92 31.62
CA GLU A 86 1.78 -2.45 32.75
C GLU A 86 1.55 -3.91 32.38
N GLN A 87 2.49 -4.74 32.82
CA GLN A 87 2.46 -6.18 32.65
C GLN A 87 1.24 -6.66 33.41
N ASP A 88 0.13 -6.81 32.70
CA ASP A 88 -0.95 -7.67 33.13
C ASP A 88 -0.35 -9.09 33.26
N PRO A 89 -0.23 -9.65 34.48
CA PRO A 89 0.61 -10.82 34.74
C PRO A 89 0.01 -12.14 34.22
N LEU A 90 -0.87 -12.09 33.22
CA LEU A 90 -1.62 -13.25 32.72
C LEU A 90 -1.52 -13.51 31.22
N SER A 91 -0.82 -12.68 30.43
CA SER A 91 -0.79 -12.84 28.95
C SER A 91 0.51 -13.41 28.37
N SER A 92 1.51 -13.75 29.17
CA SER A 92 2.70 -14.49 28.70
C SER A 92 2.46 -16.01 28.71
N GLU A 93 1.31 -16.48 28.23
CA GLU A 93 1.17 -17.89 27.89
C GLU A 93 2.04 -18.12 26.65
N ASN A 94 3.01 -19.00 26.78
CA ASN A 94 4.02 -19.31 25.78
C ASN A 94 3.35 -19.95 24.54
N VAL A 95 2.79 -19.13 23.66
CA VAL A 95 2.08 -19.60 22.46
C VAL A 95 3.08 -20.20 21.48
N LYS A 96 2.92 -21.48 21.17
CA LYS A 96 3.79 -22.22 20.26
C LYS A 96 3.70 -21.67 18.83
N VAL A 97 4.84 -21.59 18.13
CA VAL A 97 4.88 -21.29 16.68
C VAL A 97 4.11 -22.38 15.92
N SER A 98 3.20 -21.97 15.04
CA SER A 98 2.43 -22.90 14.21
C SER A 98 3.31 -23.60 13.18
N ALA A 99 3.05 -24.89 12.95
CA ALA A 99 3.68 -25.67 11.88
C ALA A 99 2.81 -25.74 10.62
N LEU A 100 1.69 -25.00 10.57
CA LEU A 100 0.80 -24.98 9.42
C LEU A 100 1.50 -24.30 8.23
N LYS A 101 1.30 -24.85 7.02
CA LYS A 101 1.80 -24.28 5.76
C LYS A 101 0.91 -23.11 5.28
N ILE A 102 0.64 -22.17 6.17
CA ILE A 102 -0.14 -20.96 5.89
C ILE A 102 0.84 -19.81 5.84
N LYS A 103 0.75 -18.99 4.79
CA LYS A 103 1.51 -17.75 4.68
C LYS A 103 0.61 -16.58 5.00
N VAL A 104 1.04 -15.71 5.89
CA VAL A 104 0.33 -14.46 6.20
C VAL A 104 0.83 -13.41 5.21
N MET A 105 -0.08 -12.87 4.39
CA MET A 105 0.25 -11.88 3.35
C MET A 105 0.01 -10.44 3.78
N GLY A 106 -0.88 -10.23 4.75
CA GLY A 106 -1.20 -8.91 5.27
C GLY A 106 -2.00 -8.99 6.57
N LEU A 107 -1.81 -7.99 7.43
CA LEU A 107 -2.44 -7.87 8.73
C LEU A 107 -2.98 -6.46 8.87
N VAL A 108 -4.24 -6.34 9.27
CA VAL A 108 -4.82 -5.10 9.76
C VAL A 108 -5.18 -5.34 11.21
N ALA A 109 -4.33 -4.84 12.11
CA ALA A 109 -4.62 -4.89 13.53
C ALA A 109 -5.78 -3.94 13.83
N GLY A 110 -6.85 -4.50 14.39
CA GLY A 110 -7.94 -3.74 14.99
C GLY A 110 -7.91 -3.92 16.51
N ASN A 111 -8.87 -3.31 17.21
CA ASN A 111 -9.19 -3.72 18.58
C ASN A 111 -9.54 -5.23 18.59
N ASP A 112 -9.51 -5.89 19.74
CA ASP A 112 -9.46 -7.37 19.84
C ASP A 112 -10.50 -8.16 19.00
N GLU A 113 -11.58 -7.53 18.54
CA GLU A 113 -12.63 -8.13 17.67
C GLU A 113 -12.63 -7.64 16.21
N ALA A 114 -11.90 -6.57 15.86
CA ALA A 114 -11.97 -5.90 14.55
C ALA A 114 -10.77 -6.20 13.62
N GLY A 115 -9.92 -7.16 13.98
CA GLY A 115 -8.74 -7.51 13.18
C GLY A 115 -9.08 -8.27 11.89
N ILE A 116 -8.35 -7.97 10.81
CA ILE A 116 -8.44 -8.70 9.54
C ILE A 116 -7.06 -9.26 9.18
N ALA A 117 -7.01 -10.53 8.81
CA ALA A 117 -5.79 -11.18 8.31
C ALA A 117 -5.99 -11.72 6.90
N VAL A 118 -5.07 -11.41 6.00
CA VAL A 118 -5.01 -11.97 4.65
C VAL A 118 -4.08 -13.17 4.68
N LEU A 119 -4.64 -14.37 4.52
CA LEU A 119 -3.94 -15.64 4.63
C LEU A 119 -3.91 -16.35 3.27
N GLN A 120 -2.78 -16.97 2.97
CA GLN A 120 -2.58 -17.80 1.79
C GLN A 120 -2.31 -19.25 2.19
N TYR A 121 -3.07 -20.16 1.61
CA TYR A 121 -2.88 -21.60 1.72
C TYR A 121 -2.79 -22.23 0.33
N GLY A 122 -1.63 -22.79 -0.01
CA GLY A 122 -1.35 -23.25 -1.38
C GLY A 122 -1.42 -22.10 -2.38
N SER A 123 -2.33 -22.18 -3.35
CA SER A 123 -2.58 -21.14 -4.36
C SER A 123 -3.78 -20.23 -4.05
N LYS A 124 -4.46 -20.44 -2.91
CA LYS A 124 -5.65 -19.67 -2.54
C LYS A 124 -5.29 -18.61 -1.49
N THR A 125 -5.66 -17.36 -1.76
CA THR A 125 -5.51 -16.23 -0.83
C THR A 125 -6.88 -15.68 -0.47
N ARG A 126 -7.16 -15.50 0.83
CA ARG A 126 -8.42 -14.94 1.33
C ARG A 126 -8.21 -14.09 2.58
N ALA A 127 -9.12 -13.15 2.81
CA ALA A 127 -9.19 -12.37 4.03
C ALA A 127 -10.11 -13.06 5.04
N TYR A 128 -9.70 -13.07 6.30
CA TYR A 128 -10.42 -13.65 7.43
C TYR A 128 -10.54 -12.63 8.55
N ALA A 129 -11.74 -12.53 9.14
CA ALA A 129 -11.98 -11.73 10.34
C ALA A 129 -11.69 -12.53 11.62
N VAL A 130 -11.48 -11.83 12.74
CA VAL A 130 -11.38 -12.48 14.06
C VAL A 130 -12.63 -13.33 14.33
N GLY A 131 -12.43 -14.57 14.78
CA GLY A 131 -13.48 -15.57 15.00
C GLY A 131 -13.81 -16.44 13.77
N GLU A 132 -13.33 -16.07 12.58
CA GLU A 132 -13.63 -16.80 11.35
C GLU A 132 -12.83 -18.12 11.24
N LYS A 133 -13.43 -19.11 10.59
CA LYS A 133 -12.79 -20.39 10.29
C LYS A 133 -11.94 -20.29 9.03
N ILE A 134 -10.67 -20.67 9.15
CA ILE A 134 -9.70 -20.64 8.05
C ILE A 134 -9.86 -21.91 7.19
N GLU A 135 -9.84 -21.76 5.86
CA GLU A 135 -10.04 -22.86 4.91
C GLU A 135 -8.77 -23.71 4.72
N VAL A 136 -8.43 -24.50 5.74
CA VAL A 136 -7.29 -25.41 5.74
C VAL A 136 -7.68 -26.81 6.24
N PRO A 137 -6.88 -27.86 5.97
CA PRO A 137 -7.12 -29.18 6.55
C PRO A 137 -7.07 -29.11 8.08
N GLY A 138 -8.23 -29.27 8.72
CA GLY A 138 -8.39 -29.23 10.17
C GLY A 138 -9.47 -28.26 10.63
N ASP A 139 -9.59 -28.09 11.95
CA ASP A 139 -10.40 -27.03 12.55
C ASP A 139 -9.46 -25.91 13.03
N VAL A 140 -9.29 -24.90 12.17
CA VAL A 140 -8.43 -23.75 12.42
C VAL A 140 -9.26 -22.47 12.41
N ARG A 141 -9.17 -21.67 13.48
CA ARG A 141 -9.88 -20.39 13.63
C ARG A 141 -8.91 -19.25 13.93
N LEU A 142 -9.24 -18.05 13.45
CA LEU A 142 -8.50 -16.84 13.79
C LEU A 142 -8.96 -16.32 15.16
N LEU A 143 -8.06 -16.24 16.14
CA LEU A 143 -8.38 -15.77 17.49
C LEU A 143 -8.11 -14.28 17.68
N ALA A 144 -6.98 -13.79 17.16
CA ALA A 144 -6.62 -12.38 17.24
C ALA A 144 -5.62 -12.01 16.15
N VAL A 145 -5.65 -10.75 15.75
CA VAL A 145 -4.68 -10.16 14.81
C VAL A 145 -3.86 -9.15 15.59
N LYS A 146 -2.56 -9.43 15.76
CA LYS A 146 -1.59 -8.49 16.32
C LYS A 146 -0.80 -7.82 15.18
N ALA A 147 0.03 -6.85 15.51
CA ALA A 147 0.72 -6.02 14.50
C ALA A 147 1.68 -6.83 13.61
N ASP A 148 2.31 -7.88 14.15
CA ASP A 148 3.37 -8.66 13.51
C ASP A 148 3.05 -10.15 13.37
N HIS A 149 1.99 -10.63 14.02
CA HIS A 149 1.57 -12.04 13.99
C HIS A 149 0.05 -12.19 14.14
N VAL A 150 -0.47 -13.32 13.67
CA VAL A 150 -1.82 -13.79 14.03
C VAL A 150 -1.75 -14.86 15.10
N LEU A 151 -2.73 -14.85 15.99
CA LEU A 151 -3.02 -15.95 16.90
C LEU A 151 -4.16 -16.76 16.30
N ILE A 152 -3.94 -18.06 16.17
CA ILE A 152 -4.91 -19.01 15.67
C ILE A 152 -5.19 -20.09 16.72
N GLU A 153 -6.37 -20.69 16.64
CA GLU A 153 -6.70 -21.93 17.32
C GLU A 153 -6.67 -23.07 16.31
N ASN A 154 -5.83 -24.07 16.53
CA ASN A 154 -5.75 -25.29 15.73
C ASN A 154 -6.14 -26.48 16.62
N ASN A 155 -7.32 -27.06 16.39
CA ASN A 155 -7.84 -28.18 17.21
C ASN A 155 -7.76 -27.90 18.74
N ARG A 156 -8.21 -26.72 19.18
CA ARG A 156 -8.16 -26.23 20.58
C ARG A 156 -6.76 -25.89 21.12
N ARG A 157 -5.74 -25.85 20.26
CA ARG A 157 -4.40 -25.37 20.63
C ARG A 157 -4.16 -23.98 20.07
N ARG A 158 -3.73 -23.06 20.93
CA ARG A 158 -3.31 -21.73 20.50
C ARG A 158 -1.94 -21.82 19.83
N GLU A 159 -1.85 -21.31 18.61
CA GLU A 159 -0.61 -21.24 17.85
C GLU A 159 -0.45 -19.83 17.27
N LYS A 160 0.80 -19.39 17.12
CA LYS A 160 1.11 -18.11 16.46
C LYS A 160 1.64 -18.35 15.04
N ILE A 161 1.17 -17.58 14.08
CA ILE A 161 1.74 -17.52 12.73
C ILE A 161 2.26 -16.09 12.53
N GLU A 162 3.55 -15.97 12.28
CA GLU A 162 4.20 -14.68 12.06
C GLU A 162 3.89 -14.17 10.64
N LEU A 163 3.84 -12.85 10.48
CA LEU A 163 3.77 -12.25 9.15
C LEU A 163 4.95 -12.75 8.33
N ASP A 164 4.72 -13.23 7.10
CA ASP A 164 5.81 -13.54 6.19
C ASP A 164 6.49 -12.21 5.88
N LYS A 165 7.55 -11.91 6.64
CA LYS A 165 8.46 -10.82 6.36
C LYS A 165 9.12 -11.21 5.06
N ARG A 166 8.47 -10.90 3.93
CA ARG A 166 9.23 -10.61 2.73
C ARG A 166 10.36 -9.70 3.20
N PRO A 167 11.59 -9.91 2.76
CA PRO A 167 12.61 -8.90 2.91
C PRO A 167 12.19 -7.69 2.05
N ALA A 168 11.14 -6.96 2.46
CA ALA A 168 11.27 -5.54 2.61
C ALA A 168 12.56 -5.41 3.42
N VAL A 169 13.63 -5.13 2.68
CA VAL A 169 15.02 -5.05 3.12
C VAL A 169 15.09 -5.02 4.63
N SER A 170 15.60 -6.10 5.26
CA SER A 170 15.67 -6.20 6.72
C SER A 170 16.21 -4.90 7.30
N GLY A 171 15.30 -4.05 7.81
CA GLY A 171 15.59 -2.63 8.01
C GLY A 171 14.42 -1.65 7.85
N VAL A 172 13.31 -2.01 7.17
CA VAL A 172 12.12 -1.12 7.11
C VAL A 172 10.95 -1.75 7.86
N SER A 173 11.07 -1.82 9.19
CA SER A 173 9.93 -1.43 10.02
C SER A 173 9.77 0.06 9.82
N SER A 174 8.54 0.55 9.68
CA SER A 174 8.19 1.98 9.56
C SER A 174 8.44 2.77 10.85
N SER A 175 9.52 2.44 11.56
CA SER A 175 10.04 3.07 12.76
C SER A 175 11.57 3.01 12.69
N VAL A 176 12.22 4.18 12.82
CA VAL A 176 13.68 4.46 12.69
C VAL A 176 14.07 4.73 11.23
N ALA A 177 14.57 5.88 10.81
CA ALA A 177 15.08 7.09 11.46
C ALA A 177 14.59 8.31 10.65
N GLU A 178 14.97 9.52 11.02
CA GLU A 178 14.84 10.72 10.18
C GLU A 178 15.38 10.44 8.76
N GLN A 179 14.50 10.00 7.86
CA GLN A 179 14.84 9.79 6.47
C GLN A 179 14.86 11.17 5.85
N HIS A 180 16.08 11.66 5.60
CA HIS A 180 16.32 12.71 4.63
C HIS A 180 15.77 12.22 3.29
N SER A 181 14.49 12.48 3.04
CA SER A 181 13.90 12.35 1.72
C SER A 181 14.47 13.49 0.89
N ASP A 182 15.48 13.18 0.10
CA ASP A 182 16.10 14.13 -0.80
C ASP A 182 15.27 14.13 -2.10
N VAL A 183 14.46 15.18 -2.26
CA VAL A 183 13.67 15.39 -3.47
C VAL A 183 14.59 16.07 -4.47
N VAL A 184 14.98 15.32 -5.49
CA VAL A 184 15.83 15.83 -6.57
C VAL A 184 14.93 16.25 -7.72
N ASP A 185 14.91 17.55 -7.99
CA ASP A 185 14.27 18.08 -9.18
C ASP A 185 15.14 17.76 -10.41
N ILE A 186 14.63 16.89 -11.28
CA ILE A 186 15.31 16.48 -12.51
C ILE A 186 14.97 17.37 -13.71
N HIS A 187 14.10 18.38 -13.52
CA HIS A 187 13.77 19.39 -14.54
C HIS A 187 14.74 20.57 -14.58
N THR A 188 15.87 20.47 -13.88
CA THR A 188 16.89 21.52 -13.94
C THR A 188 17.49 21.61 -15.35
N PRO A 189 17.86 22.82 -15.81
CA PRO A 189 18.42 23.02 -17.14
C PRO A 189 19.72 22.24 -17.37
N GLU A 190 20.46 21.98 -16.30
CA GLU A 190 21.70 21.20 -16.31
C GLU A 190 21.43 19.71 -16.60
N ILE A 191 20.43 19.11 -15.95
CA ILE A 191 20.02 17.73 -16.20
C ILE A 191 19.40 17.60 -17.58
N GLN A 192 18.54 18.55 -17.98
CA GLN A 192 17.93 18.54 -19.31
C GLN A 192 18.96 18.68 -20.44
N ALA A 193 20.05 19.43 -20.24
CA ALA A 193 21.14 19.49 -21.21
C ALA A 193 21.89 18.15 -21.38
N LEU A 194 21.83 17.26 -20.38
CA LEU A 194 22.48 15.95 -20.42
C LEU A 194 21.58 14.88 -21.02
N ILE A 195 20.32 14.83 -20.61
CA ILE A 195 19.42 13.73 -20.97
C ILE A 195 18.26 14.14 -21.88
N GLY A 196 17.97 15.44 -22.01
CA GLY A 196 16.76 15.94 -22.65
C GLY A 196 15.62 16.01 -21.65
N ASP A 197 14.38 15.84 -22.11
CA ASP A 197 13.24 15.71 -21.22
C ASP A 197 13.38 14.43 -20.37
N PRO A 198 13.38 14.53 -19.03
CA PRO A 198 13.61 13.37 -18.15
C PRO A 198 12.52 12.30 -18.32
N ARG A 199 11.25 12.71 -18.42
CA ARG A 199 10.11 11.81 -18.66
C ARG A 199 10.25 11.06 -19.97
N GLU A 200 10.49 11.78 -21.06
CA GLU A 200 10.66 11.19 -22.40
C GLU A 200 11.84 10.20 -22.41
N THR A 201 12.95 10.57 -21.76
CA THR A 201 14.15 9.75 -21.71
C THR A 201 13.90 8.46 -20.95
N VAL A 202 13.27 8.53 -19.79
CA VAL A 202 13.02 7.34 -18.97
C VAL A 202 11.98 6.41 -19.64
N GLN A 203 10.92 6.97 -20.22
CA GLN A 203 9.84 6.18 -20.83
C GLN A 203 10.22 5.60 -22.19
N ASN A 204 10.82 6.40 -23.08
CA ASN A 204 11.04 6.01 -24.48
C ASN A 204 12.49 5.59 -24.77
N SER A 205 13.43 5.94 -23.90
CA SER A 205 14.86 5.72 -24.17
C SER A 205 15.70 5.44 -22.91
N PRO A 206 15.27 4.55 -21.99
CA PRO A 206 15.96 4.35 -20.70
C PRO A 206 17.43 3.92 -20.87
N LEU A 207 17.76 3.26 -21.98
CA LEU A 207 19.14 2.86 -22.30
C LEU A 207 20.09 4.04 -22.50
N LYS A 208 19.61 5.27 -22.80
CA LYS A 208 20.45 6.48 -22.83
C LYS A 208 21.05 6.79 -21.46
N LEU A 209 20.41 6.35 -20.38
CA LEU A 209 20.88 6.55 -19.01
C LEU A 209 22.05 5.64 -18.65
N ALA A 210 22.22 4.51 -19.35
CA ALA A 210 23.27 3.52 -19.07
C ALA A 210 24.70 4.06 -19.26
N ARG A 211 24.88 5.19 -19.97
CA ARG A 211 26.21 5.83 -20.08
C ARG A 211 26.65 6.53 -18.80
N PHE A 212 25.69 6.90 -17.93
CA PHE A 212 25.95 7.65 -16.70
C PHE A 212 26.14 6.75 -15.48
N PHE A 213 25.58 5.53 -15.51
CA PHE A 213 25.59 4.60 -14.39
C PHE A 213 26.18 3.26 -14.82
N ALA A 214 27.14 2.77 -14.04
CA ALA A 214 27.54 1.37 -14.06
C ALA A 214 26.86 0.66 -12.88
N VAL A 215 26.18 -0.45 -13.17
CA VAL A 215 25.45 -1.25 -12.19
C VAL A 215 26.09 -2.63 -12.05
N SER A 216 26.19 -3.13 -10.82
CA SER A 216 26.68 -4.48 -10.55
C SER A 216 25.87 -5.14 -9.43
N PRO A 217 25.47 -6.42 -9.59
CA PRO A 217 24.66 -7.11 -8.58
C PRO A 217 25.43 -7.28 -7.27
N VAL A 218 24.73 -7.09 -6.15
CA VAL A 218 25.28 -7.27 -4.80
C VAL A 218 24.53 -8.42 -4.13
N ASN A 219 25.27 -9.47 -3.78
CA ASN A 219 24.73 -10.64 -3.11
C ASN A 219 25.21 -10.70 -1.66
N GLU A 220 24.30 -10.94 -0.71
CA GLU A 220 24.64 -11.25 0.68
C GLU A 220 24.08 -12.64 1.02
N GLY A 221 24.88 -13.51 1.63
CA GLY A 221 24.43 -14.87 1.99
C GLY A 221 23.99 -15.73 0.80
N GLY A 222 24.49 -15.43 -0.41
CA GLY A 222 24.11 -16.13 -1.65
C GLY A 222 22.78 -15.69 -2.26
N GLN A 223 22.14 -14.65 -1.71
CA GLN A 223 20.90 -14.06 -2.24
C GLN A 223 21.20 -12.66 -2.77
N LEU A 224 20.56 -12.29 -3.89
CA LEU A 224 20.64 -10.94 -4.44
C LEU A 224 19.94 -9.97 -3.47
N VAL A 225 20.66 -8.93 -3.04
CA VAL A 225 20.12 -7.91 -2.14
C VAL A 225 19.79 -6.62 -2.90
N GLY A 226 20.55 -6.32 -3.95
CA GLY A 226 20.34 -5.11 -4.75
C GLY A 226 21.44 -4.91 -5.79
N TYR A 227 21.56 -3.67 -6.27
CA TYR A 227 22.54 -3.30 -7.31
C TYR A 227 23.40 -2.14 -6.84
N SER A 228 24.72 -2.33 -6.84
CA SER A 228 25.69 -1.27 -6.57
C SER A 228 25.77 -0.30 -7.75
N LEU A 229 25.81 0.99 -7.43
CA LEU A 229 25.90 2.10 -8.37
C LEU A 229 27.33 2.64 -8.40
N ALA A 230 27.87 2.75 -9.60
CA ALA A 230 29.15 3.36 -9.87
C ALA A 230 29.02 4.39 -11.02
N PRO A 231 29.89 5.41 -11.08
CA PRO A 231 29.87 6.36 -12.16
C PRO A 231 30.21 5.68 -13.49
N GLY A 232 29.41 5.96 -14.52
CA GLY A 232 29.62 5.47 -15.87
C GLY A 232 30.70 6.24 -16.64
N ARG A 233 30.61 6.19 -17.97
CA ARG A 233 31.52 6.92 -18.88
C ARG A 233 31.35 8.43 -18.75
N ASP A 234 30.13 8.89 -18.48
CA ASP A 234 29.81 10.29 -18.23
C ASP A 234 29.32 10.44 -16.79
N LYS A 235 30.07 11.15 -15.95
CA LYS A 235 29.78 11.23 -14.50
C LYS A 235 28.84 12.37 -14.12
N ARG A 236 28.51 13.25 -15.07
CA ARG A 236 27.82 14.52 -14.77
C ARG A 236 26.46 14.30 -14.14
N LEU A 237 25.65 13.39 -14.69
CA LEU A 237 24.34 13.06 -14.12
C LEU A 237 24.47 12.35 -12.76
N PHE A 238 25.50 11.52 -12.58
CA PHE A 238 25.75 10.83 -11.32
C PHE A 238 26.01 11.82 -10.16
N GLU A 239 26.79 12.86 -10.44
CA GLU A 239 27.11 13.93 -9.49
C GLU A 239 25.91 14.84 -9.22
N LEU A 240 25.14 15.21 -10.25
CA LEU A 240 23.95 16.05 -10.11
C LEU A 240 22.83 15.41 -9.28
N LEU A 241 22.71 14.07 -9.32
CA LEU A 241 21.73 13.35 -8.50
C LEU A 241 22.21 13.10 -7.04
N ASP A 242 23.39 13.58 -6.67
CA ASP A 242 24.05 13.29 -5.40
C ASP A 242 24.09 11.77 -5.09
N ILE A 243 24.35 10.97 -6.11
CA ILE A 243 24.62 9.53 -5.96
C ILE A 243 26.12 9.37 -5.72
N LYS A 244 26.50 8.46 -4.83
CA LYS A 244 27.90 8.18 -4.50
C LYS A 244 28.29 6.80 -4.97
N SER A 245 29.56 6.65 -5.38
CA SER A 245 30.08 5.35 -5.78
C SER A 245 30.01 4.37 -4.61
N GLY A 246 29.43 3.20 -4.84
CA GLY A 246 29.20 2.20 -3.79
C GLY A 246 27.83 2.31 -3.11
N ASP A 247 27.01 3.28 -3.48
CA ASP A 247 25.59 3.30 -3.13
C ASP A 247 24.93 2.01 -3.68
N VAL A 248 24.14 1.33 -2.85
CA VAL A 248 23.43 0.10 -3.24
C VAL A 248 21.94 0.41 -3.35
N LEU A 249 21.39 0.29 -4.55
CA LEU A 249 19.96 0.43 -4.81
C LEU A 249 19.25 -0.86 -4.40
N LEU A 250 18.32 -0.74 -3.46
CA LEU A 250 17.61 -1.87 -2.84
C LEU A 250 16.19 -2.01 -3.38
N SER A 251 15.49 -0.89 -3.57
CA SER A 251 14.14 -0.88 -4.13
C SER A 251 13.89 0.34 -5.02
N VAL A 252 12.92 0.19 -5.92
CA VAL A 252 12.39 1.24 -6.79
C VAL A 252 10.87 1.23 -6.64
N ASN A 253 10.27 2.39 -6.32
CA ASN A 253 8.83 2.55 -6.10
C ASN A 253 8.27 1.53 -5.09
N GLY A 254 9.02 1.26 -4.01
CA GLY A 254 8.65 0.30 -2.97
C GLY A 254 8.83 -1.18 -3.33
N GLN A 255 9.20 -1.50 -4.56
CA GLN A 255 9.43 -2.87 -5.01
C GLN A 255 10.92 -3.23 -4.89
N ALA A 256 11.23 -4.30 -4.15
CA ALA A 256 12.60 -4.77 -3.96
C ALA A 256 13.22 -5.28 -5.26
N LEU A 257 14.42 -4.81 -5.60
CA LEU A 257 15.12 -5.21 -6.82
C LEU A 257 15.60 -6.66 -6.80
N ALA A 258 15.67 -7.27 -5.61
CA ALA A 258 15.96 -8.69 -5.45
C ALA A 258 14.87 -9.60 -6.06
N ASP A 259 13.62 -9.14 -6.05
CA ASP A 259 12.44 -9.93 -6.43
C ASP A 259 11.92 -9.62 -7.84
N VAL A 260 12.48 -8.61 -8.50
CA VAL A 260 11.98 -8.08 -9.79
C VAL A 260 12.87 -8.52 -10.93
N SER A 261 12.24 -9.01 -12.00
CA SER A 261 12.96 -9.31 -13.24
C SER A 261 13.26 -8.03 -14.03
N THR A 262 14.35 -8.00 -14.80
CA THR A 262 14.71 -6.84 -15.63
C THR A 262 13.56 -6.34 -16.55
N PRO A 263 12.76 -7.22 -17.20
CA PRO A 263 11.63 -6.78 -18.01
C PRO A 263 10.51 -6.11 -17.20
N GLU A 264 10.25 -6.56 -15.97
CA GLU A 264 9.26 -5.93 -15.08
C GLU A 264 9.73 -4.56 -14.61
N LEU A 265 11.02 -4.42 -14.28
CA LEU A 265 11.59 -3.13 -13.91
C LEU A 265 11.46 -2.10 -15.05
N LEU A 266 11.73 -2.50 -16.29
CA LEU A 266 11.57 -1.62 -17.46
C LEU A 266 10.12 -1.18 -17.64
N ARG A 267 9.15 -2.09 -17.45
CA ARG A 267 7.71 -1.74 -17.50
C ARG A 267 7.31 -0.76 -16.41
N MET A 268 7.82 -0.93 -15.19
CA MET A 268 7.56 0.01 -14.10
C MET A 268 8.07 1.42 -14.39
N MET A 269 9.11 1.55 -15.23
CA MET A 269 9.64 2.85 -15.64
C MET A 269 8.74 3.56 -16.66
N GLU A 270 7.96 2.83 -17.45
CA GLU A 270 7.05 3.39 -18.46
C GLU A 270 5.81 4.06 -17.82
N ASP A 271 5.28 3.46 -16.75
CA ASP A 271 3.97 3.83 -16.17
C ASP A 271 4.02 4.84 -15.00
N THR A 272 5.18 5.43 -14.70
CA THR A 272 5.34 6.27 -13.51
C THR A 272 5.55 7.76 -13.81
N SER A 273 5.10 8.62 -12.90
CA SER A 273 5.35 10.08 -12.92
C SER A 273 6.47 10.51 -11.97
N SER A 274 6.87 9.65 -11.04
CA SER A 274 7.95 9.90 -10.10
C SER A 274 8.63 8.59 -9.73
N PHE A 275 9.94 8.62 -9.50
CA PHE A 275 10.68 7.48 -8.96
C PHE A 275 11.04 7.71 -7.50
N GLU A 276 10.75 6.73 -6.66
CA GLU A 276 11.27 6.64 -5.31
C GLU A 276 12.32 5.54 -5.24
N LEU A 277 13.56 5.93 -4.95
CA LEU A 277 14.71 5.04 -4.86
C LEU A 277 15.11 4.87 -3.40
N LEU A 278 15.20 3.63 -2.94
CA LEU A 278 15.75 3.30 -1.62
C LEU A 278 17.20 2.85 -1.79
N VAL A 279 18.12 3.65 -1.27
CA VAL A 279 19.56 3.51 -1.46
C VAL A 279 20.25 3.28 -0.12
N LYS A 280 21.06 2.24 -0.03
CA LYS A 280 21.95 1.99 1.11
C LYS A 280 23.32 2.63 0.84
N ARG A 281 23.73 3.55 1.71
CA ARG A 281 25.03 4.23 1.68
C ARG A 281 25.78 3.90 2.96
N GLY A 282 26.72 2.96 2.89
CA GLY A 282 27.33 2.37 4.09
C GLY A 282 26.27 1.68 4.94
N ASP A 283 26.09 2.15 6.18
CA ASP A 283 25.05 1.66 7.10
C ASP A 283 23.76 2.50 7.09
N ALA A 284 23.72 3.60 6.34
CA ALA A 284 22.54 4.46 6.26
C ALA A 284 21.62 4.06 5.10
N ILE A 285 20.31 4.17 5.31
CA ILE A 285 19.29 4.07 4.25
C ILE A 285 18.82 5.47 3.90
N LEU A 286 18.86 5.79 2.61
CA LEU A 286 18.43 7.05 2.03
C LEU A 286 17.27 6.80 1.08
N THR A 287 16.29 7.71 1.10
CA THR A 287 15.23 7.74 0.08
C THR A 287 15.50 8.93 -0.82
N LYS A 288 15.66 8.67 -2.12
CA LYS A 288 15.75 9.71 -3.14
C LYS A 288 14.51 9.68 -4.00
N ARG A 289 13.85 10.82 -4.14
CA ARG A 289 12.65 10.96 -4.97
C ARG A 289 12.96 11.83 -6.18
N LEU A 290 12.66 11.33 -7.37
CA LEU A 290 12.87 12.01 -8.65
C LEU A 290 11.52 12.26 -9.31
N GLU A 291 11.21 13.51 -9.60
CA GLU A 291 9.94 13.92 -10.24
C GLU A 291 10.15 14.07 -11.75
N LEU A 292 9.47 13.23 -12.56
CA LEU A 292 9.69 13.15 -14.01
C LEU A 292 9.00 14.25 -14.80
#